data_AF-A0A1Y1MWR0-F1
#
_entry.id   AF-A0A1Y1MWR0-F1
#
_cell.length_a   1.000
_cell.length_b   1.000
_cell.length_c   1.000
_cell.angle_alpha   90.00
_cell.angle_beta   90.00
_cell.angle_gamma   90.00
#
_symmetry.space_group_name_H-M   'P 1'
#
loop_
_entity.id
_entity.type
_entity.pdbx_description
1 polymer ?
#
loop_
_entity_poly.entity_id
_entity_poly.type
_entity_poly.pdbx_seq_one_letter_code
_entity_poly.pdbx_strand_id
1 'polypeptide(L)'
;MATLCLRTLNLSRLLSVNRCEILWSASPLITNSPISPYYRRQLCKKVDNEKEGLFQKFKSMYRNYWYVLVPVHLVTSAAWFGGFYYMAKSGVDIAGLLESWNVSESITTKLRDSHMGYLAVSYALYKISTPIRYTVTIGGTTISINYLRKWGYIKPVPSTDRLREMYKEQKENLMESFKETKGYYKEKKEDFYDSVKDKKVELQIKRDRLKTQKDKVVKDLEDSLGKIKKCQKSTECSSHPKR
;
A
#
# COMPACT_ATOMS: atom_id res chain seq x y z
N MET A 1 -0.92 6.81 25.35
CA MET A 1 -1.33 5.46 25.80
C MET A 1 -0.65 4.32 25.03
N ALA A 2 -0.36 4.44 23.72
CA ALA A 2 0.44 3.43 22.99
C ALA A 2 1.97 3.48 23.29
N THR A 3 2.45 4.58 23.86
CA THR A 3 3.88 4.83 24.17
C THR A 3 4.33 4.31 25.54
N LEU A 4 3.41 3.91 26.42
CA LEU A 4 3.75 3.40 27.77
C LEU A 4 3.89 1.88 27.85
N CYS A 5 3.58 1.15 26.78
CA CYS A 5 3.80 -0.31 26.71
C CYS A 5 5.18 -0.69 26.11
N LEU A 6 5.98 0.29 25.65
CA LEU A 6 7.28 0.06 25.01
C LEU A 6 8.50 0.28 25.92
N ARG A 7 8.33 0.64 27.19
CA ARG A 7 9.46 0.99 28.08
C ARG A 7 9.80 0.02 29.21
N THR A 8 9.11 -1.12 29.36
CA THR A 8 9.34 -2.02 30.51
C THR A 8 9.99 -3.36 30.21
N LEU A 9 10.50 -3.63 29.00
CA LEU A 9 11.25 -4.86 28.74
C LEU A 9 12.38 -4.60 27.73
N ASN A 10 13.43 -3.92 28.21
CA ASN A 10 14.73 -3.92 27.57
C ASN A 10 15.67 -4.78 28.43
N LEU A 11 15.58 -6.10 28.23
CA LEU A 11 16.66 -7.04 28.52
C LEU A 11 16.42 -8.26 27.62
N SER A 12 17.49 -8.75 26.99
CA SER A 12 17.53 -9.79 25.96
C SER A 12 17.34 -9.30 24.51
N ARG A 13 18.09 -8.25 24.16
CA ARG A 13 18.77 -8.21 22.86
C ARG A 13 20.01 -9.10 22.96
N LEU A 14 19.88 -10.40 22.69
CA LEU A 14 21.01 -11.25 22.32
C LEU A 14 20.50 -12.41 21.45
N LEU A 15 21.16 -12.56 20.31
CA LEU A 15 21.11 -13.70 19.38
C LEU A 15 19.97 -13.73 18.34
N SER A 16 20.08 -12.78 17.42
CA SER A 16 19.83 -13.05 16.00
C SER A 16 21.07 -13.74 15.42
N VAL A 17 21.08 -15.07 15.27
CA VAL A 17 21.82 -15.80 14.22
C VAL A 17 21.14 -17.15 13.98
N ASN A 18 20.69 -17.37 12.74
CA ASN A 18 20.45 -18.63 12.01
C ASN A 18 20.10 -19.90 12.80
N ARG A 19 18.87 -20.41 12.63
CA ARG A 19 18.57 -21.84 12.81
C ARG A 19 17.49 -22.32 11.82
N CYS A 20 17.81 -22.22 10.54
CA CYS A 20 17.13 -22.96 9.47
C CYS A 20 18.03 -24.08 8.88
N GLU A 21 19.18 -24.35 9.51
CA GLU A 21 20.24 -25.22 8.97
C GLU A 21 20.50 -26.44 9.87
N ILE A 22 19.50 -26.92 10.62
CA ILE A 22 19.63 -28.19 11.35
C ILE A 22 18.26 -28.83 11.46
N LEU A 23 17.85 -29.59 10.44
CA LEU A 23 16.93 -30.75 10.48
C LEU A 23 16.66 -31.25 9.05
N TRP A 24 17.72 -31.44 8.25
CA TRP A 24 17.64 -32.15 6.98
C TRP A 24 18.61 -33.34 6.94
N SER A 25 18.47 -34.22 7.93
CA SER A 25 19.18 -35.50 7.94
C SER A 25 18.45 -36.52 8.81
N ALA A 26 17.33 -37.04 8.31
CA ALA A 26 16.82 -38.41 8.54
C ALA A 26 15.33 -38.50 8.19
N SER A 27 15.04 -38.92 6.96
CA SER A 27 14.35 -40.19 6.68
C SER A 27 13.77 -40.17 5.26
N PRO A 28 14.10 -41.18 4.44
CA PRO A 28 13.53 -41.36 3.12
C PRO A 28 12.14 -41.98 3.23
N LEU A 29 11.36 -41.86 2.16
CA LEU A 29 10.03 -42.44 1.95
C LEU A 29 8.87 -41.56 2.45
N ILE A 30 8.28 -40.79 1.53
CA ILE A 30 6.86 -40.89 1.13
C ILE A 30 6.56 -39.81 0.07
N THR A 31 6.40 -40.32 -1.16
CA THR A 31 5.55 -39.86 -2.26
C THR A 31 5.83 -38.53 -2.98
N ASN A 32 6.24 -38.70 -4.24
CA ASN A 32 6.22 -37.74 -5.33
C ASN A 32 4.80 -37.19 -5.57
N SER A 33 4.51 -36.01 -5.02
CA SER A 33 3.57 -35.08 -5.64
C SER A 33 4.25 -33.70 -5.71
N PRO A 34 4.14 -32.96 -6.83
CA PRO A 34 4.69 -31.62 -6.91
C PRO A 34 3.78 -30.68 -6.12
N ILE A 35 3.88 -30.75 -4.79
CA ILE A 35 3.29 -29.76 -3.91
C ILE A 35 4.02 -28.45 -4.23
N SER A 36 3.32 -27.55 -4.94
CA SER A 36 3.82 -26.23 -5.34
C SER A 36 4.61 -25.57 -4.18
N PRO A 37 5.76 -24.94 -4.45
CA PRO A 37 6.54 -24.24 -3.42
C PRO A 37 5.72 -23.22 -2.62
N TYR A 38 4.60 -22.75 -3.18
CA TYR A 38 3.58 -21.95 -2.52
C TYR A 38 2.87 -22.68 -1.36
N TYR A 39 2.48 -23.93 -1.57
CA TYR A 39 1.75 -24.73 -0.57
C TYR A 39 2.68 -25.19 0.55
N ARG A 40 3.95 -25.52 0.24
CA ARG A 40 5.00 -25.81 1.23
C ARG A 40 5.25 -24.62 2.15
N ARG A 41 5.28 -23.40 1.60
CA ARG A 41 5.44 -22.16 2.36
C ARG A 41 4.21 -21.83 3.22
N GLN A 42 3.00 -22.09 2.72
CA GLN A 42 1.77 -21.95 3.50
C GLN A 42 1.66 -22.95 4.65
N LEU A 43 2.08 -24.20 4.46
CA LEU A 43 2.12 -25.22 5.52
C LEU A 43 3.11 -24.85 6.63
N CYS A 44 4.33 -24.42 6.29
CA CYS A 44 5.26 -23.89 7.29
C CYS A 44 4.67 -22.68 8.04
N LYS A 45 4.05 -21.73 7.33
CA LYS A 45 3.46 -20.54 7.97
C LYS A 45 2.26 -20.87 8.87
N LYS A 46 1.49 -21.90 8.54
CA LYS A 46 0.39 -22.42 9.38
C LYS A 46 0.93 -23.13 10.63
N VAL A 47 2.00 -23.92 10.48
CA VAL A 47 2.71 -24.59 11.58
C VAL A 47 3.40 -23.57 12.50
N ASP A 48 3.94 -22.48 11.95
CA ASP A 48 4.52 -21.38 12.72
C ASP A 48 3.41 -20.66 13.53
N ASN A 49 2.28 -20.33 12.89
CA ASN A 49 1.12 -19.74 13.60
C ASN A 49 0.57 -20.66 14.70
N GLU A 50 0.71 -21.98 14.57
CA GLU A 50 0.27 -22.93 15.58
C GLU A 50 1.20 -22.91 16.80
N LYS A 51 2.52 -22.85 16.58
CA LYS A 51 3.58 -22.82 17.61
C LYS A 51 3.91 -21.42 18.16
N GLU A 52 3.34 -20.36 17.61
CA GLU A 52 3.55 -18.99 18.08
C GLU A 52 3.02 -18.80 19.51
N GLY A 53 3.90 -18.27 20.39
CA GLY A 53 3.54 -17.90 21.75
C GLY A 53 2.44 -16.82 21.78
N LEU A 54 1.70 -16.73 22.88
CA LEU A 54 0.53 -15.85 23.04
C LEU A 54 0.79 -14.40 22.58
N PHE A 55 1.97 -13.86 22.94
CA PHE A 55 2.39 -12.52 22.56
C PHE A 55 2.68 -12.37 21.06
N GLN A 56 3.21 -13.41 20.41
CA GLN A 56 3.45 -13.41 18.97
C GLN A 56 2.12 -13.43 18.21
N LYS A 57 1.18 -14.28 18.64
CA LYS A 57 -0.21 -14.30 18.12
C LYS A 57 -0.91 -12.95 18.32
N PHE A 58 -0.80 -12.36 19.50
CA PHE A 58 -1.33 -11.01 19.76
C PHE A 58 -0.75 -9.97 18.82
N LYS A 59 0.59 -9.95 18.65
CA LYS A 59 1.29 -8.99 17.76
C LYS A 59 0.94 -9.22 16.29
N SER A 60 0.79 -10.46 15.86
CA SER A 60 0.38 -10.83 14.51
C SER A 60 -1.05 -10.31 14.23
N MET A 61 -1.97 -10.58 15.15
CA MET A 61 -3.36 -10.15 15.03
C MET A 61 -3.52 -8.64 15.18
N TYR A 62 -2.70 -7.99 16.00
CA TYR A 62 -2.65 -6.53 16.08
C TYR A 62 -2.32 -5.93 14.72
N ARG A 63 -1.33 -6.44 13.99
CA ARG A 63 -1.01 -5.90 12.65
C ARG A 63 -2.13 -6.07 11.63
N ASN A 64 -2.81 -7.20 11.64
CA ASN A 64 -3.82 -7.54 10.62
C ASN A 64 -5.23 -7.02 10.96
N TYR A 65 -5.56 -6.93 12.25
CA TYR A 65 -6.92 -6.67 12.75
C TYR A 65 -6.95 -5.60 13.84
N TRP A 66 -6.00 -4.66 13.86
CA TRP A 66 -5.93 -3.60 14.87
C TRP A 66 -7.26 -2.87 15.07
N TYR A 67 -8.03 -2.66 13.99
CA TYR A 67 -9.32 -1.96 14.03
C TYR A 67 -10.41 -2.70 14.83
N VAL A 68 -10.38 -4.03 14.90
CA VAL A 68 -11.27 -4.84 15.76
C VAL A 68 -10.63 -5.10 17.11
N LEU A 69 -9.33 -5.36 17.12
CA LEU A 69 -8.61 -5.78 18.31
C LEU A 69 -8.50 -4.65 19.34
N VAL A 70 -8.21 -3.41 18.93
CA VAL A 70 -8.10 -2.26 19.84
C VAL A 70 -9.40 -2.00 20.62
N PRO A 71 -10.58 -1.85 19.99
CA PRO A 71 -11.82 -1.64 20.75
C PRO A 71 -12.17 -2.82 21.65
N VAL A 72 -12.01 -4.06 21.16
CA VAL A 72 -12.23 -5.26 22.00
C VAL A 72 -11.29 -5.28 23.21
N HIS A 73 -10.02 -4.93 23.02
CA HIS A 73 -9.05 -4.88 24.10
C HIS A 73 -9.37 -3.80 25.14
N LEU A 74 -9.85 -2.63 24.70
CA LEU A 74 -10.26 -1.55 25.61
C LEU A 74 -11.49 -1.95 26.44
N VAL A 75 -12.53 -2.50 25.79
CA VAL A 75 -13.76 -2.95 26.47
C VAL A 75 -13.46 -4.06 27.46
N THR A 76 -12.69 -5.08 27.04
CA THR A 76 -12.31 -6.18 27.93
C THR A 76 -11.43 -5.70 29.07
N SER A 77 -10.48 -4.79 28.84
CA SER A 77 -9.64 -4.22 29.90
C SER A 77 -10.46 -3.44 30.93
N ALA A 78 -11.43 -2.63 30.48
CA ALA A 78 -12.35 -1.93 31.35
C ALA A 78 -13.24 -2.90 32.15
N ALA A 79 -13.73 -3.97 31.51
CA ALA A 79 -14.53 -5.00 32.17
C ALA A 79 -13.74 -5.75 33.25
N TRP A 80 -12.48 -6.15 32.98
CA TRP A 80 -11.61 -6.79 33.96
C TRP A 80 -11.30 -5.87 35.14
N PHE A 81 -10.92 -4.61 34.87
CA PHE A 81 -10.62 -3.64 35.91
C PHE A 81 -11.86 -3.34 36.78
N GLY A 82 -13.01 -3.08 36.16
CA GLY A 82 -14.27 -2.85 36.84
C GLY A 82 -14.74 -4.08 37.63
N GLY A 83 -14.58 -5.28 37.06
CA GLY A 83 -14.91 -6.54 37.73
C GLY A 83 -14.11 -6.77 39.01
N PHE A 84 -12.78 -6.56 38.96
CA PHE A 84 -11.95 -6.66 40.16
C PHE A 84 -12.23 -5.57 41.18
N TYR A 85 -12.50 -4.35 40.74
CA TYR A 85 -12.89 -3.26 41.63
C TYR A 85 -14.22 -3.56 42.33
N TYR A 86 -15.21 -4.06 41.59
CA TYR A 86 -16.50 -4.46 42.16
C TYR A 86 -16.34 -5.62 43.14
N MET A 87 -15.52 -6.62 42.82
CA MET A 87 -15.24 -7.76 43.69
C MET A 87 -14.53 -7.33 44.99
N ALA A 88 -13.56 -6.41 44.89
CA ALA A 88 -12.87 -5.82 46.04
C ALA A 88 -13.84 -5.02 46.92
N LYS A 89 -14.75 -4.26 46.29
CA LYS A 89 -15.78 -3.48 47.00
C LYS A 89 -16.87 -4.35 47.63
N SER A 90 -17.15 -5.51 47.05
CA SER A 90 -18.13 -6.49 47.54
C SER A 90 -17.64 -7.30 48.75
N GLY A 91 -16.42 -7.03 49.24
CA GLY A 91 -15.89 -7.67 50.45
C GLY A 91 -15.30 -9.06 50.23
N VAL A 92 -15.07 -9.48 48.99
CA VAL A 92 -14.27 -10.69 48.71
C VAL A 92 -12.83 -10.41 49.16
N ASP A 93 -12.25 -11.30 49.95
CA ASP A 93 -10.89 -11.14 50.50
C ASP A 93 -9.80 -11.39 49.44
N ILE A 94 -9.76 -10.51 48.46
CA ILE A 94 -8.74 -10.48 47.42
C ILE A 94 -7.37 -10.11 48.01
N ALA A 95 -7.35 -9.36 49.11
CA ALA A 95 -6.14 -9.00 49.82
C ALA A 95 -5.46 -10.24 50.42
N GLY A 96 -6.23 -11.17 50.99
CA GLY A 96 -5.72 -12.47 51.45
C GLY A 96 -5.25 -13.38 50.32
N LEU A 97 -5.88 -13.31 49.13
CA LEU A 97 -5.35 -13.97 47.93
C LEU A 97 -3.99 -13.39 47.51
N LEU A 98 -3.77 -12.09 47.62
CA LEU A 98 -2.45 -11.49 47.38
C LEU A 98 -1.41 -11.87 48.44
N GLU A 99 -1.84 -12.07 49.68
CA GLU A 99 -1.01 -12.50 50.80
C GLU A 99 -0.47 -13.92 50.60
N SER A 100 -1.32 -14.84 50.12
CA SER A 100 -0.89 -16.18 49.70
C SER A 100 0.13 -16.19 48.55
N TRP A 101 0.29 -15.06 47.85
CA TRP A 101 1.29 -14.84 46.80
C TRP A 101 2.51 -14.04 47.31
N ASN A 102 2.76 -14.06 48.63
CA ASN A 102 3.97 -13.53 49.30
C ASN A 102 4.10 -11.99 49.31
N VAL A 103 2.98 -11.27 49.30
CA VAL A 103 2.93 -9.81 49.56
C VAL A 103 2.76 -9.58 51.06
N SER A 104 3.65 -8.78 51.67
CA SER A 104 3.68 -8.52 53.12
C SER A 104 2.32 -8.06 53.68
N GLU A 105 1.84 -8.75 54.72
CA GLU A 105 0.61 -8.45 55.49
C GLU A 105 0.49 -6.98 55.93
N SER A 106 1.63 -6.34 56.22
CA SER A 106 1.68 -4.96 56.71
C SER A 106 1.21 -3.92 55.68
N ILE A 107 1.26 -4.26 54.40
CA ILE A 107 0.82 -3.40 53.30
C ILE A 107 -0.64 -3.68 52.94
N THR A 108 -1.08 -4.94 52.99
CA THR A 108 -2.45 -5.34 52.64
C THR A 108 -3.48 -4.90 53.67
N THR A 109 -3.14 -4.95 54.97
CA THR A 109 -3.99 -4.45 56.07
C THR A 109 -4.26 -2.94 55.96
N LYS A 110 -3.23 -2.14 55.69
CA LYS A 110 -3.38 -0.68 55.49
C LYS A 110 -4.18 -0.31 54.23
N LEU A 111 -4.27 -1.21 53.25
CA LEU A 111 -5.04 -1.03 52.02
C LEU A 111 -6.51 -1.49 52.18
N ARG A 112 -6.83 -2.38 53.13
CA ARG A 112 -8.23 -2.85 53.30
C ARG A 112 -9.20 -1.77 53.78
N ASP A 113 -8.73 -0.81 54.57
CA ASP A 113 -9.59 0.17 55.25
C ASP A 113 -9.84 1.47 54.46
N SER A 114 -9.31 1.56 53.22
CA SER A 114 -9.34 2.80 52.43
C SER A 114 -9.88 2.58 51.01
N HIS A 115 -10.64 3.55 50.50
CA HIS A 115 -11.16 3.54 49.12
C HIS A 115 -10.05 3.41 48.06
N MET A 116 -8.85 3.90 48.39
CA MET A 116 -7.65 3.81 47.57
C MET A 116 -7.02 2.41 47.56
N GLY A 117 -7.23 1.60 48.60
CA GLY A 117 -6.70 0.25 48.62
C GLY A 117 -7.53 -0.75 47.84
N TYR A 118 -8.86 -0.55 47.69
CA TYR A 118 -9.64 -1.28 46.69
C TYR A 118 -9.13 -1.03 45.26
N LEU A 119 -8.70 0.20 44.96
CA LEU A 119 -8.05 0.54 43.68
C LEU A 119 -6.68 -0.13 43.53
N ALA A 120 -5.86 -0.15 44.57
CA ALA A 120 -4.55 -0.79 44.55
C ALA A 120 -4.66 -2.31 44.35
N VAL A 121 -5.55 -2.96 45.10
CA VAL A 121 -5.79 -4.41 45.03
C VAL A 121 -6.37 -4.80 43.66
N SER A 122 -7.35 -4.05 43.15
CA SER A 122 -7.90 -4.31 41.81
C SER A 122 -6.87 -4.11 40.70
N TYR A 123 -5.97 -3.11 40.81
CA TYR A 123 -4.87 -2.93 39.85
C TYR A 123 -3.81 -4.04 39.93
N ALA A 124 -3.51 -4.54 41.14
CA ALA A 124 -2.60 -5.66 41.32
C ALA A 124 -3.15 -6.94 40.66
N LEU A 125 -4.43 -7.26 40.89
CA LEU A 125 -5.11 -8.35 40.18
C LEU A 125 -5.16 -8.14 38.66
N TYR A 126 -5.37 -6.90 38.21
CA TYR A 126 -5.36 -6.56 36.79
C TYR A 126 -3.99 -6.84 36.14
N LYS A 127 -2.89 -6.69 36.89
CA LYS A 127 -1.56 -7.08 36.41
C LYS A 127 -1.39 -8.60 36.35
N ILE A 128 -1.81 -9.32 37.39
CA ILE A 128 -1.69 -10.80 37.44
C ILE A 128 -2.54 -11.46 36.34
N SER A 129 -3.72 -10.91 36.07
CA SER A 129 -4.64 -11.39 35.04
C SER A 129 -4.24 -11.02 33.61
N THR A 130 -3.13 -10.29 33.39
CA THR A 130 -2.68 -9.88 32.05
C THR A 130 -2.62 -11.03 31.01
N PRO A 131 -2.03 -12.21 31.28
CA PRO A 131 -2.04 -13.31 30.31
C PRO A 131 -3.46 -13.78 29.97
N ILE A 132 -4.36 -13.84 30.95
CA ILE A 132 -5.77 -14.23 30.75
C ILE A 132 -6.53 -13.15 29.98
N ARG A 133 -6.30 -11.87 30.30
CA ARG A 133 -6.88 -10.75 29.55
C ARG A 133 -6.48 -10.81 28.07
N TYR A 134 -5.23 -11.17 27.80
CA TYR A 134 -4.69 -11.27 26.45
C TYR A 134 -5.27 -12.49 25.72
N THR A 135 -5.42 -13.65 26.38
CA THR A 135 -6.08 -14.81 25.77
C THR A 135 -7.53 -14.52 25.42
N VAL A 136 -8.28 -13.87 26.31
CA VAL A 136 -9.68 -13.47 26.08
C VAL A 136 -9.79 -12.47 24.94
N THR A 137 -8.90 -11.47 24.88
CA THR A 137 -8.87 -10.52 23.76
C THR A 137 -8.58 -11.24 22.44
N ILE A 138 -7.63 -12.20 22.43
CA ILE A 138 -7.27 -12.97 21.24
C ILE A 138 -8.44 -13.84 20.77
N GLY A 139 -9.08 -14.55 21.69
CA GLY A 139 -10.25 -15.38 21.42
C GLY A 139 -11.45 -14.55 20.97
N GLY A 140 -11.75 -13.46 21.67
CA GLY A 140 -12.83 -12.54 21.34
C GLY A 140 -12.64 -11.89 19.96
N THR A 141 -11.41 -11.49 19.63
CA THR A 141 -11.08 -10.98 18.28
C THR A 141 -11.27 -12.06 17.23
N THR A 142 -10.83 -13.30 17.50
CA THR A 142 -11.00 -14.43 16.57
C THR A 142 -12.48 -14.75 16.32
N ILE A 143 -13.30 -14.80 17.38
CA ILE A 143 -14.75 -15.01 17.28
C ILE A 143 -15.41 -13.86 16.52
N SER A 144 -15.03 -12.61 16.83
CA SER A 144 -15.54 -11.42 16.14
C SER A 144 -15.24 -11.50 14.65
N ILE A 145 -13.99 -11.78 14.26
CA ILE A 145 -13.62 -11.94 12.85
C ILE A 145 -14.46 -13.05 12.19
N ASN A 146 -14.66 -14.18 12.88
CA ASN A 146 -15.45 -15.29 12.35
C ASN A 146 -16.94 -14.93 12.19
N TYR A 147 -17.48 -14.13 13.11
CA TYR A 147 -18.84 -13.61 13.08
C TYR A 147 -19.03 -12.61 11.93
N LEU A 148 -18.13 -11.64 11.80
CA LEU A 148 -18.15 -10.64 10.73
C LEU A 148 -17.92 -11.27 9.34
N ARG A 149 -17.14 -12.37 9.26
CA ARG A 149 -17.00 -13.17 8.04
C ARG A 149 -18.30 -13.87 7.65
N LYS A 150 -19.06 -14.40 8.62
CA LYS A 150 -20.36 -15.06 8.37
C LYS A 150 -21.44 -14.08 7.91
N TRP A 151 -21.39 -12.84 8.38
CA TRP A 151 -22.34 -11.78 8.03
C TRP A 151 -22.00 -11.04 6.72
N GLY A 152 -20.92 -11.42 6.02
CA GLY A 152 -20.59 -10.86 4.69
C GLY A 152 -20.08 -9.42 4.69
N TYR A 153 -19.97 -8.77 5.85
CA TYR A 153 -19.56 -7.36 5.98
C TYR A 153 -18.04 -7.15 5.85
N ILE A 154 -17.22 -8.21 6.02
CA ILE A 154 -15.76 -8.13 5.94
C ILE A 154 -15.22 -9.20 4.97
N LYS A 155 -14.67 -8.76 3.83
CA LYS A 155 -13.69 -9.55 3.08
C LYS A 155 -12.49 -9.76 4.01
N PRO A 156 -12.10 -11.00 4.33
CA PRO A 156 -10.95 -11.24 5.20
C PRO A 156 -9.74 -10.52 4.57
N VAL A 157 -9.16 -9.59 5.31
CA VAL A 157 -7.94 -8.89 4.86
C VAL A 157 -6.92 -10.00 4.60
N PRO A 158 -6.46 -10.18 3.34
CA PRO A 158 -5.55 -11.26 3.03
C PRO A 158 -4.30 -11.12 3.90
N SER A 159 -3.70 -12.25 4.28
CA SER A 159 -2.38 -12.24 4.89
C SER A 159 -1.45 -11.31 4.09
N THR A 160 -0.54 -10.62 4.77
CA THR A 160 0.39 -9.65 4.15
C THR A 160 1.08 -10.16 2.88
N ASP A 161 1.26 -11.49 2.78
CA ASP A 161 1.81 -12.16 1.60
C ASP A 161 0.82 -12.17 0.41
N ARG A 162 -0.45 -12.50 0.64
CA ARG A 162 -1.49 -12.42 -0.41
C ARG A 162 -1.75 -10.99 -0.85
N LEU A 163 -1.69 -10.02 0.06
CA LEU A 163 -1.74 -8.60 -0.31
C LEU A 163 -0.56 -8.23 -1.21
N ARG A 164 0.65 -8.67 -0.87
CA ARG A 164 1.84 -8.41 -1.68
C ARG A 164 1.76 -9.07 -3.05
N GLU A 165 1.19 -10.26 -3.15
CA GLU A 165 0.90 -10.94 -4.43
C GLU A 165 -0.11 -10.16 -5.25
N MET A 166 -1.25 -9.77 -4.67
CA MET A 166 -2.26 -8.93 -5.33
C MET A 166 -1.69 -7.59 -5.80
N TYR A 167 -0.83 -6.94 -5.01
CA TYR A 167 -0.18 -5.69 -5.39
C TYR A 167 0.83 -5.88 -6.53
N LYS A 168 1.56 -7.00 -6.55
CA LYS A 168 2.47 -7.34 -7.65
C LYS A 168 1.69 -7.60 -8.93
N GLU A 169 0.64 -8.41 -8.85
CA GLU A 169 -0.25 -8.70 -9.98
C GLU A 169 -0.90 -7.41 -10.51
N GLN A 170 -1.44 -6.55 -9.64
CA GLN A 170 -1.97 -5.25 -10.08
C GLN A 170 -0.91 -4.35 -10.72
N LYS A 171 0.31 -4.34 -10.17
CA LYS A 171 1.42 -3.56 -10.74
C LYS A 171 1.82 -4.11 -12.11
N GLU A 172 1.85 -5.43 -12.28
CA GLU A 172 2.17 -6.10 -13.54
C GLU A 172 1.10 -5.78 -14.58
N ASN A 173 -0.18 -5.98 -14.27
CA ASN A 173 -1.31 -5.66 -15.16
C ASN A 173 -1.32 -4.18 -15.55
N LEU A 174 -1.10 -3.28 -14.59
CA LEU A 174 -1.03 -1.84 -14.88
C LEU A 174 0.17 -1.49 -15.78
N MET A 175 1.32 -2.12 -15.54
CA MET A 175 2.52 -1.88 -16.33
C MET A 175 2.40 -2.46 -17.74
N GLU A 176 1.66 -3.56 -17.91
CA GLU A 176 1.29 -4.13 -19.20
C GLU A 176 0.39 -3.17 -19.98
N SER A 177 -0.73 -2.72 -19.41
CA SER A 177 -1.61 -1.71 -20.04
C SER A 177 -0.86 -0.42 -20.39
N PHE A 178 0.09 -0.02 -19.55
CA PHE A 178 0.93 1.17 -19.81
C PHE A 178 1.89 0.96 -20.98
N LYS A 179 2.46 -0.24 -21.13
CA LYS A 179 3.32 -0.59 -22.27
C LYS A 179 2.51 -0.63 -23.57
N GLU A 180 1.33 -1.24 -23.54
CA GLU A 180 0.43 -1.28 -24.70
C GLU A 180 0.03 0.13 -25.14
N THR A 181 -0.43 0.95 -24.19
CA THR A 181 -0.80 2.35 -24.45
C THR A 181 0.39 3.15 -24.99
N LYS A 182 1.60 2.95 -24.43
CA LYS A 182 2.82 3.61 -24.92
C LYS A 182 3.20 3.15 -26.32
N GLY A 183 3.04 1.87 -26.64
CA GLY A 183 3.25 1.32 -27.98
C GLY A 183 2.31 1.98 -28.99
N TYR A 184 1.01 1.97 -28.70
CA TYR A 184 -0.02 2.62 -29.52
C TYR A 184 0.24 4.12 -29.76
N TYR A 185 0.61 4.86 -28.71
CA TYR A 185 0.95 6.28 -28.85
C TYR A 185 2.23 6.53 -29.65
N LYS A 186 3.21 5.61 -29.58
CA LYS A 186 4.46 5.73 -30.33
C LYS A 186 4.22 5.51 -31.82
N GLU A 187 3.50 4.47 -32.18
CA GLU A 187 3.11 4.17 -33.57
C GLU A 187 2.32 5.35 -34.18
N LYS A 188 1.30 5.83 -33.48
CA LYS A 188 0.50 6.98 -33.93
C LYS A 188 1.31 8.27 -34.10
N LYS A 189 2.38 8.44 -33.32
CA LYS A 189 3.30 9.58 -33.44
C LYS A 189 4.22 9.44 -34.66
N GLU A 190 4.67 8.23 -34.96
CA GLU A 190 5.47 7.93 -36.17
C GLU A 190 4.64 8.17 -37.43
N ASP A 191 3.40 7.65 -37.49
CA ASP A 191 2.46 7.89 -38.61
C ASP A 191 2.18 9.38 -38.85
N PHE A 192 2.00 10.14 -37.75
CA PHE A 192 1.78 11.58 -37.83
C PHE A 192 3.02 12.30 -38.35
N TYR A 193 4.23 11.89 -37.93
CA TYR A 193 5.47 12.50 -38.39
C TYR A 193 5.68 12.29 -39.90
N ASP A 194 5.44 11.08 -40.39
CA ASP A 194 5.53 10.76 -41.82
C ASP A 194 4.47 11.52 -42.63
N SER A 195 3.23 11.59 -42.15
CA SER A 195 2.17 12.39 -42.77
C SER A 195 2.53 13.88 -42.87
N VAL A 196 3.18 14.43 -41.83
CA VAL A 196 3.64 15.83 -41.83
C VAL A 196 4.82 16.03 -42.78
N LYS A 197 5.74 15.06 -42.83
CA LYS A 197 6.91 15.08 -43.71
C LYS A 197 6.48 15.08 -45.19
N ASP A 198 5.54 14.21 -45.55
CA ASP A 198 5.02 14.09 -46.92
C ASP A 198 4.29 15.36 -47.35
N LYS A 199 3.41 15.90 -46.48
CA LYS A 199 2.74 17.20 -46.74
C LYS A 199 3.72 18.35 -46.91
N LYS A 200 4.82 18.36 -46.14
CA LYS A 200 5.86 19.39 -46.27
C LYS A 200 6.57 19.31 -47.62
N VAL A 201 6.89 18.10 -48.10
CA VAL A 201 7.49 17.88 -49.42
C VAL A 201 6.52 18.30 -50.53
N GLU A 202 5.24 17.94 -50.42
CA GLU A 202 4.20 18.32 -51.39
C GLU A 202 4.06 19.86 -51.48
N LEU A 203 4.07 20.55 -50.34
CA LEU A 203 4.01 22.01 -50.28
C LEU A 203 5.26 22.67 -50.87
N GLN A 204 6.45 22.08 -50.71
CA GLN A 204 7.66 22.56 -51.36
C GLN A 204 7.55 22.46 -52.89
N ILE A 205 7.10 21.32 -53.42
CA ILE A 205 6.89 21.13 -54.86
C ILE A 205 5.86 22.13 -55.40
N LYS A 206 4.74 22.35 -54.69
CA LYS A 206 3.74 23.34 -55.07
C LYS A 206 4.31 24.75 -55.09
N ARG A 207 5.11 25.12 -54.09
CA ARG A 207 5.80 26.42 -54.04
C ARG A 207 6.73 26.61 -55.22
N ASP A 208 7.51 25.60 -55.59
CA ASP A 208 8.47 25.69 -56.69
C ASP A 208 7.77 25.83 -58.05
N ARG A 209 6.68 25.09 -58.27
CA ARG A 209 5.83 25.25 -59.47
C ARG A 209 5.23 26.66 -59.57
N LEU A 210 4.74 27.20 -58.45
CA LEU A 210 4.20 28.56 -58.38
C LEU A 210 5.27 29.62 -58.66
N LYS A 211 6.50 29.44 -58.18
CA LYS A 211 7.63 30.33 -58.51
C LYS A 211 7.92 30.31 -60.01
N THR A 212 8.07 29.12 -60.60
CA THR A 212 8.30 29.00 -62.05
C THR A 212 7.18 29.63 -62.88
N GLN A 213 5.92 29.50 -62.45
CA GLN A 213 4.78 30.15 -63.13
C GLN A 213 4.85 31.67 -63.01
N LYS A 214 5.18 32.20 -61.83
CA LYS A 214 5.38 33.64 -61.63
C LYS A 214 6.52 34.19 -62.49
N ASP A 215 7.66 33.51 -62.53
CA ASP A 215 8.83 33.95 -63.30
C ASP A 215 8.52 34.02 -64.81
N LYS A 216 7.73 33.07 -65.33
CA LYS A 216 7.25 33.11 -66.73
C LYS A 216 6.36 34.32 -66.99
N VAL A 217 5.36 34.56 -66.13
CA VAL A 217 4.43 35.70 -66.28
C VAL A 217 5.15 37.04 -66.17
N VAL A 218 6.11 37.17 -65.24
CA VAL A 218 6.93 38.39 -65.10
C VAL A 218 7.72 38.65 -66.39
N LYS A 219 8.32 37.61 -66.97
CA LYS A 219 9.08 37.73 -68.23
C LYS A 219 8.18 38.16 -69.41
N ASP A 220 6.99 37.57 -69.53
CA ASP A 220 6.02 37.94 -70.58
C ASP A 220 5.54 39.41 -70.43
N LEU A 221 5.41 39.90 -69.19
CA LEU A 221 5.08 41.29 -68.89
C LEU A 221 6.22 42.25 -69.22
N GLU A 222 7.46 41.90 -68.86
CA GLU A 222 8.65 42.70 -69.20
C GLU A 222 8.84 42.83 -70.72
N ASP A 223 8.67 41.73 -71.46
CA ASP A 223 8.71 41.73 -72.94
C ASP A 223 7.60 42.60 -73.54
N SER A 224 6.40 42.56 -72.97
CA SER A 224 5.26 43.40 -73.40
C SER A 224 5.50 44.89 -73.14
N LEU A 225 6.03 45.25 -71.96
CA LEU A 225 6.42 46.63 -71.63
C LEU A 225 7.55 47.14 -72.53
N GLY A 226 8.52 46.28 -72.86
CA GLY A 226 9.58 46.59 -73.82
C GLY A 226 9.02 46.95 -75.20
N LYS A 227 8.03 46.21 -75.69
CA LYS A 227 7.32 46.52 -76.95
C LYS A 227 6.58 47.86 -76.88
N ILE A 228 5.84 48.11 -75.79
CA ILE A 228 5.08 49.36 -75.61
C ILE A 228 6.02 50.59 -75.59
N LYS A 229 7.12 50.53 -74.83
CA LYS A 229 8.12 51.62 -74.79
C LYS A 229 8.69 51.92 -76.18
N LYS A 230 8.88 50.90 -77.02
CA LYS A 230 9.36 51.07 -78.41
C LYS A 230 8.31 51.77 -79.30
N CYS A 231 7.02 51.47 -79.13
CA CYS A 231 5.91 52.15 -79.82
C CYS A 231 5.73 53.61 -79.35
N GLN A 232 5.96 53.90 -78.07
CA GLN A 232 5.87 55.26 -77.53
C GLN A 232 7.00 56.16 -78.05
N LYS A 233 8.22 55.63 -78.15
CA LYS A 233 9.37 56.37 -78.71
C LYS A 233 9.25 56.66 -80.21
N SER A 234 8.46 55.89 -80.95
CA SER A 234 8.20 56.12 -82.38
C SER A 234 7.05 57.09 -82.65
N THR A 235 6.13 57.28 -81.71
CA THR A 235 5.03 58.26 -81.81
C THR A 235 5.47 59.68 -81.44
N GLU A 236 6.45 59.83 -80.54
CA GLU A 236 7.00 61.13 -80.11
C GLU A 236 7.94 61.78 -81.17
N CYS A 237 8.52 61.00 -82.09
CA CYS A 237 9.26 61.53 -83.24
C CYS A 237 8.36 62.08 -84.37
N SER A 238 7.03 61.95 -84.28
CA SER A 238 6.10 62.41 -85.33
C SER A 238 5.35 63.71 -84.97
N SER A 239 5.55 64.27 -83.77
CA SER A 239 4.91 65.52 -83.32
C SER A 239 5.87 66.70 -83.27
N HIS A 240 6.58 66.97 -84.37
CA HIS A 240 7.21 68.27 -84.62
C HIS A 240 6.35 69.04 -85.64
N PRO A 241 5.45 69.96 -85.23
CA PRO A 241 4.86 70.90 -86.16
C PRO A 241 5.95 71.91 -86.55
N LYS A 242 6.30 71.91 -87.84
CA LYS A 242 7.04 73.02 -88.47
C LYS A 242 6.20 74.29 -88.30
N ARG A 243 6.76 75.28 -87.61
CA ARG A 243 6.46 76.70 -87.84
C ARG A 243 7.74 77.50 -87.68
#